data_AF-A0A968U3S0-F1
#
_entry.id   AF-A0A968U3S0-F1
#
_cell.length_a   1.000
_cell.length_b   1.000
_cell.length_c   1.000
_cell.angle_alpha   90.00
_cell.angle_beta   90.00
_cell.angle_gamma   90.00
#
_symmetry.space_group_name_H-M   'P 1'
#
loop_
_entity.id
_entity.type
_entity.pdbx_description
1 polymer ?
#
loop_
_entity_poly.entity_id
_entity_poly.type
_entity_poly.pdbx_seq_one_letter_code
_entity_poly.pdbx_strand_id
1 'polypeptide(L)'
;MASLPSHAALNVNELLSRYAAGERDFEQTRLIGVDLNGVVLHGIDLSESILTHVNLSKADLRGADLGWADLSRANLQSADLRGAILTRADLSRANLSQANLYKADLSLADLSNTKLHGTVMPDGSVHD
;
A
#
# COMPACT_ATOMS: atom_id res chain seq x y z
N MET A 1 21.60 -13.59 -0.13
CA MET A 1 21.01 -13.16 -1.41
C MET A 1 21.30 -11.67 -1.52
N ALA A 2 21.75 -11.18 -2.67
CA ALA A 2 22.09 -9.76 -2.81
C ALA A 2 20.77 -8.96 -2.81
N SER A 3 20.57 -8.04 -1.86
CA SER A 3 19.52 -7.03 -1.98
C SER A 3 19.71 -6.33 -3.32
N LEU A 4 18.63 -6.24 -4.10
CA LEU A 4 18.60 -5.36 -5.25
C LEU A 4 18.90 -3.94 -4.78
N PRO A 5 19.58 -3.11 -5.60
CA PRO A 5 19.66 -1.69 -5.29
C PRO A 5 18.23 -1.18 -5.17
N SER A 6 17.97 -0.47 -4.09
CA SER A 6 16.82 0.41 -3.98
C SER A 6 16.69 1.20 -5.30
N HIS A 7 15.47 1.48 -5.74
CA HIS A 7 15.11 2.10 -7.04
C HIS A 7 14.94 1.14 -8.25
N ALA A 8 15.02 -0.18 -8.06
CA ALA A 8 14.74 -1.11 -9.15
C ALA A 8 13.24 -1.11 -9.54
N ALA A 9 12.95 -1.00 -10.84
CA ALA A 9 11.61 -1.28 -11.35
C ALA A 9 11.34 -2.79 -11.25
N LEU A 10 10.36 -3.16 -10.45
CA LEU A 10 9.94 -4.56 -10.29
C LEU A 10 8.72 -4.84 -11.18
N ASN A 11 8.65 -6.06 -11.69
CA ASN A 11 7.41 -6.59 -12.24
C ASN A 11 6.68 -7.42 -11.17
N VAL A 12 5.40 -7.70 -11.41
CA VAL A 12 4.54 -8.44 -10.46
C VAL A 12 5.13 -9.80 -10.11
N ASN A 13 5.62 -10.55 -11.09
CA ASN A 13 6.15 -11.90 -10.85
C ASN A 13 7.40 -11.88 -9.98
N GLU A 14 8.29 -10.90 -10.19
CA GLU A 14 9.50 -10.74 -9.40
C GLU A 14 9.16 -10.41 -7.94
N LEU A 15 8.26 -9.44 -7.73
CA LEU A 15 7.80 -9.07 -6.39
C LEU A 15 7.19 -10.27 -5.66
N LEU A 16 6.25 -10.97 -6.30
CA LEU A 16 5.55 -12.08 -5.68
C LEU A 16 6.49 -13.28 -5.42
N SER A 17 7.44 -13.55 -6.31
CA SER A 17 8.42 -14.62 -6.12
C SER A 17 9.35 -14.34 -4.95
N ARG A 18 9.87 -13.11 -4.85
CA ARG A 18 10.72 -12.67 -3.73
C ARG A 18 9.96 -12.65 -2.41
N TYR A 19 8.73 -12.14 -2.41
CA TYR A 19 7.89 -12.14 -1.21
C TYR A 19 7.58 -13.57 -0.73
N ALA A 20 7.29 -14.48 -1.66
CA ALA A 20 7.09 -15.90 -1.36
C ALA A 20 8.36 -16.58 -0.85
N ALA A 21 9.55 -16.12 -1.26
CA ALA A 21 10.83 -16.56 -0.71
C ALA A 21 11.15 -16.00 0.68
N GLY A 22 10.24 -15.20 1.26
CA GLY A 22 10.37 -14.64 2.61
C GLY A 22 10.96 -13.24 2.65
N GLU A 23 11.27 -12.64 1.49
CA GLU A 23 11.72 -11.25 1.43
C GLU A 23 10.58 -10.32 1.83
N ARG A 24 10.90 -9.29 2.60
CA ARG A 24 9.94 -8.27 3.06
C ARG A 24 10.39 -6.86 2.74
N ASP A 25 11.69 -6.66 2.58
CA ASP A 25 12.28 -5.40 2.13
C ASP A 25 12.07 -5.22 0.62
N PHE A 26 11.16 -4.31 0.29
CA PHE A 26 10.93 -3.78 -1.05
C PHE A 26 10.93 -2.25 -1.01
N GLU A 27 11.71 -1.66 -0.10
CA GLU A 27 11.84 -0.22 0.04
C GLU A 27 12.28 0.43 -1.29
N GLN A 28 11.83 1.65 -1.53
CA GLN A 28 12.24 2.48 -2.66
C GLN A 28 12.02 1.78 -4.02
N THR A 29 11.07 0.85 -4.13
CA THR A 29 10.78 0.18 -5.40
C THR A 29 9.90 1.03 -6.32
N ARG A 30 9.83 0.66 -7.60
CA ARG A 30 8.95 1.30 -8.57
C ARG A 30 7.99 0.28 -9.18
N LEU A 31 6.72 0.40 -8.82
CA LEU A 31 5.59 -0.37 -9.32
C LEU A 31 4.55 0.62 -9.84
N ILE A 32 4.44 0.83 -11.15
CA ILE A 32 3.52 1.82 -11.71
C ILE A 32 2.49 1.13 -12.58
N GLY A 33 1.22 1.32 -12.25
CA GLY A 33 0.09 0.78 -13.02
C GLY A 33 0.01 -0.75 -13.05
N VAL A 34 0.73 -1.44 -12.16
CA VAL A 34 0.71 -2.91 -12.10
C VAL A 34 -0.55 -3.40 -11.37
N ASP A 35 -0.94 -4.64 -11.68
CA ASP A 35 -2.06 -5.30 -11.02
C ASP A 35 -1.57 -6.21 -9.89
N LEU A 36 -1.95 -5.85 -8.66
CA LEU A 36 -1.72 -6.58 -7.41
C LEU A 36 -3.07 -6.81 -6.71
N ASN A 37 -4.16 -6.99 -7.47
CA ASN A 37 -5.47 -7.30 -6.90
C ASN A 37 -5.42 -8.57 -6.05
N GLY A 38 -5.96 -8.49 -4.83
CA GLY A 38 -6.15 -9.66 -3.97
C GLY A 38 -4.87 -10.34 -3.47
N VAL A 39 -3.71 -9.72 -3.67
CA VAL A 39 -2.43 -10.29 -3.20
C VAL A 39 -2.37 -10.31 -1.67
N VAL A 40 -1.56 -11.22 -1.14
CA VAL A 40 -1.23 -11.27 0.28
C VAL A 40 0.19 -10.77 0.46
N LEU A 41 0.33 -9.57 1.02
CA LEU A 41 1.59 -8.88 1.27
C LEU A 41 1.66 -8.36 2.72
N HIS A 42 1.16 -9.16 3.67
CA HIS A 42 1.23 -8.84 5.10
C HIS A 42 2.66 -8.50 5.54
N GLY A 43 2.82 -7.36 6.21
CA GLY A 43 4.11 -6.89 6.74
C GLY A 43 5.17 -6.63 5.68
N ILE A 44 4.81 -6.44 4.41
CA ILE A 44 5.76 -6.00 3.38
C ILE A 44 6.24 -4.59 3.72
N ASP A 45 7.51 -4.33 3.47
CA ASP A 45 8.06 -2.99 3.45
C ASP A 45 8.06 -2.46 2.01
N LEU A 46 7.23 -1.47 1.77
CA LEU A 46 7.13 -0.69 0.53
C LEU A 46 7.35 0.79 0.83
N SER A 47 8.04 1.12 1.93
CA SER A 47 8.33 2.50 2.27
C SER A 47 9.14 3.19 1.17
N GLU A 48 8.89 4.49 0.99
CA GLU A 48 9.50 5.34 -0.05
C GLU A 48 9.26 4.86 -1.50
N SER A 49 8.37 3.88 -1.73
CA SER A 49 8.16 3.31 -3.05
C SER A 49 7.24 4.16 -3.93
N ILE A 50 7.43 4.08 -5.24
CA ILE A 50 6.54 4.67 -6.23
C ILE A 50 5.49 3.63 -6.62
N LEU A 51 4.26 3.81 -6.13
CA LEU A 51 3.12 2.91 -6.26
C LEU A 51 1.94 3.55 -7.04
N THR A 52 2.23 4.57 -7.85
CA THR A 52 1.19 5.32 -8.57
C THR A 52 0.38 4.43 -9.52
N HIS A 53 -0.94 4.64 -9.53
CA HIS A 53 -1.89 3.88 -10.36
C HIS A 53 -1.92 2.36 -10.13
N VAL A 54 -1.25 1.84 -9.10
CA VAL A 54 -1.26 0.40 -8.80
C VAL A 54 -2.67 -0.04 -8.39
N ASN A 55 -3.07 -1.24 -8.83
CA ASN A 55 -4.28 -1.88 -8.34
C ASN A 55 -3.96 -2.80 -7.16
N LEU A 56 -4.20 -2.34 -5.94
CA LEU A 56 -4.11 -3.10 -4.68
C LEU A 56 -5.51 -3.44 -4.12
N SER A 57 -6.55 -3.41 -4.96
CA SER A 57 -7.90 -3.70 -4.47
C SER A 57 -7.97 -5.11 -3.89
N LYS A 58 -8.65 -5.26 -2.76
CA LYS A 58 -8.76 -6.51 -1.98
C LYS A 58 -7.43 -7.09 -1.47
N ALA A 59 -6.32 -6.36 -1.60
CA ALA A 59 -5.03 -6.84 -1.09
C ALA A 59 -5.03 -6.92 0.43
N ASP A 60 -4.31 -7.90 0.97
CA ASP A 60 -3.97 -7.98 2.39
C ASP A 60 -2.61 -7.32 2.61
N LEU A 61 -2.65 -6.10 3.16
CA LEU A 61 -1.53 -5.23 3.47
C LEU A 61 -1.45 -4.95 4.98
N ARG A 62 -1.97 -5.86 5.81
CA ARG A 62 -1.95 -5.71 7.26
C ARG A 62 -0.51 -5.50 7.73
N GLY A 63 -0.29 -4.48 8.55
CA GLY A 63 1.04 -4.16 9.08
C GLY A 63 2.11 -3.83 8.04
N ALA A 64 1.74 -3.58 6.77
CA ALA A 64 2.70 -3.16 5.76
C ALA A 64 3.28 -1.78 6.12
N ASP A 65 4.55 -1.57 5.79
CA ASP A 65 5.15 -0.23 5.80
C ASP A 65 4.98 0.40 4.41
N LEU A 66 4.25 1.50 4.37
CA LEU A 66 3.99 2.34 3.20
C LEU A 66 4.36 3.80 3.52
N GLY A 67 5.20 4.02 4.53
CA GLY A 67 5.67 5.33 4.93
C GLY A 67 6.36 6.03 3.76
N TRP A 68 6.03 7.31 3.55
CA TRP A 68 6.55 8.12 2.44
C TRP A 68 6.29 7.58 1.02
N ALA A 69 5.49 6.51 0.86
CA ALA A 69 5.21 5.95 -0.45
C ALA A 69 4.30 6.88 -1.27
N ASP A 70 4.51 6.91 -2.59
CA ASP A 70 3.61 7.56 -3.53
C ASP A 70 2.53 6.58 -4.01
N LEU A 71 1.39 6.58 -3.33
CA LEU A 71 0.18 5.82 -3.65
C LEU A 71 -0.84 6.68 -4.42
N SER A 72 -0.41 7.80 -5.02
CA SER A 72 -1.33 8.69 -5.69
C SER A 72 -2.07 7.95 -6.82
N ARG A 73 -3.39 8.11 -6.82
CA ARG A 73 -4.33 7.43 -7.75
C ARG A 73 -4.31 5.89 -7.69
N ALA A 74 -3.73 5.28 -6.65
CA ALA A 74 -3.80 3.83 -6.46
C ALA A 74 -5.24 3.37 -6.17
N ASN A 75 -5.57 2.14 -6.56
CA ASN A 75 -6.83 1.52 -6.20
C ASN A 75 -6.63 0.58 -5.01
N LEU A 76 -7.05 0.99 -3.83
CA LEU A 76 -7.01 0.24 -2.56
C LEU A 76 -8.42 -0.21 -2.13
N GLN A 77 -9.37 -0.27 -3.06
CA GLN A 77 -10.75 -0.62 -2.74
C GLN A 77 -10.82 -1.98 -2.03
N SER A 78 -11.50 -2.02 -0.88
CA SER A 78 -11.65 -3.22 -0.05
C SER A 78 -10.33 -3.85 0.42
N ALA A 79 -9.21 -3.12 0.38
CA ALA A 79 -7.94 -3.60 0.90
C ALA A 79 -7.95 -3.66 2.44
N ASP A 80 -7.21 -4.62 3.00
CA ASP A 80 -7.00 -4.74 4.44
C ASP A 80 -5.66 -4.11 4.82
N LEU A 81 -5.70 -2.90 5.38
CA LEU A 81 -4.56 -2.09 5.79
C LEU A 81 -4.47 -2.00 7.31
N ARG A 82 -5.05 -2.95 8.05
CA ARG A 82 -5.06 -2.88 9.52
C ARG A 82 -3.64 -2.82 10.06
N GLY A 83 -3.37 -1.81 10.87
CA GLY A 83 -2.05 -1.58 11.47
C GLY A 83 -0.95 -1.19 10.48
N ALA A 84 -1.27 -0.86 9.22
CA ALA A 84 -0.26 -0.39 8.26
C ALA A 84 0.32 0.97 8.66
N ILE A 85 1.58 1.21 8.30
CA ILE A 85 2.25 2.50 8.49
C ILE A 85 2.10 3.27 7.18
N LEU A 86 1.38 4.39 7.19
CA LEU A 86 1.13 5.26 6.03
C LEU A 86 1.62 6.69 6.30
N THR A 87 2.52 6.84 7.27
CA THR A 87 3.05 8.14 7.69
C THR A 87 3.67 8.85 6.50
N ARG A 88 3.18 10.07 6.21
CA ARG A 88 3.60 10.89 5.05
C ARG A 88 3.40 10.26 3.67
N ALA A 89 2.61 9.21 3.54
CA ALA A 89 2.26 8.65 2.24
C ALA A 89 1.41 9.64 1.42
N ASP A 90 1.62 9.69 0.11
CA ASP A 90 0.73 10.39 -0.81
C ASP A 90 -0.39 9.43 -1.23
N LEU A 91 -1.58 9.61 -0.68
CA LEU A 91 -2.81 8.88 -1.06
C LEU A 91 -3.73 9.75 -1.92
N SER A 92 -3.23 10.87 -2.47
CA SER A 92 -4.06 11.81 -3.20
C SER A 92 -4.74 11.13 -4.38
N ARG A 93 -6.06 11.35 -4.50
CA ARG A 93 -6.92 10.73 -5.52
C ARG A 93 -6.96 9.19 -5.48
N ALA A 94 -6.45 8.54 -4.44
CA ALA A 94 -6.55 7.09 -4.29
C ALA A 94 -8.01 6.67 -4.02
N ASN A 95 -8.30 5.41 -4.31
CA ASN A 95 -9.59 4.79 -3.98
C ASN A 95 -9.42 3.89 -2.76
N LEU A 96 -9.79 4.36 -1.57
CA LEU A 96 -9.78 3.60 -0.31
C LEU A 96 -11.16 3.08 0.08
N SER A 97 -12.14 3.17 -0.81
CA SER A 97 -13.52 2.78 -0.52
C SER A 97 -13.61 1.36 0.01
N GLN A 98 -14.35 1.17 1.11
CA GLN A 98 -14.51 -0.11 1.80
C GLN A 98 -13.20 -0.74 2.33
N ALA A 99 -12.07 -0.03 2.30
CA ALA A 99 -10.82 -0.50 2.89
C ALA A 99 -10.90 -0.49 4.42
N ASN A 100 -10.01 -1.25 5.06
CA ASN A 100 -9.90 -1.30 6.51
C ASN A 100 -8.57 -0.71 6.98
N LEU A 101 -8.60 0.52 7.50
CA LEU A 101 -7.44 1.23 8.07
C LEU A 101 -7.41 1.12 9.60
N TYR A 102 -8.17 0.23 10.24
CA TYR A 102 -8.20 0.15 11.70
C TYR A 102 -6.78 0.00 12.28
N LYS A 103 -6.42 0.91 13.19
CA LYS A 103 -5.08 1.06 13.79
C LYS A 103 -3.94 1.43 12.83
N ALA A 104 -4.22 1.80 11.58
CA ALA A 104 -3.18 2.31 10.68
C ALA A 104 -2.70 3.70 11.12
N ASP A 105 -1.43 4.02 10.88
CA ASP A 105 -0.88 5.35 11.13
C ASP A 105 -0.94 6.20 9.85
N LEU A 106 -1.84 7.19 9.81
CA LEU A 106 -1.99 8.14 8.71
C LEU A 106 -1.31 9.49 8.99
N SER A 107 -0.42 9.57 9.98
CA SER A 107 0.21 10.82 10.38
C SER A 107 0.84 11.53 9.19
N LEU A 108 0.39 12.75 8.89
CA LEU A 108 0.86 13.57 7.78
C LEU A 108 0.66 12.97 6.37
N ALA A 109 -0.17 11.93 6.21
CA ALA A 109 -0.54 11.41 4.90
C ALA A 109 -1.37 12.44 4.11
N ASP A 110 -1.14 12.55 2.80
CA ASP A 110 -2.00 13.37 1.93
C ASP A 110 -3.22 12.57 1.47
N LEU A 111 -4.39 12.90 2.01
CA LEU A 111 -5.67 12.29 1.64
C LEU A 111 -6.48 13.14 0.66
N SER A 112 -5.90 14.16 0.04
CA SER A 112 -6.60 15.08 -0.86
C SER A 112 -7.31 14.34 -2.00
N ASN A 113 -8.63 14.52 -2.10
CA ASN A 113 -9.50 13.86 -3.10
C ASN A 113 -9.52 12.32 -3.03
N THR A 114 -9.15 11.73 -1.90
CA THR A 114 -9.27 10.28 -1.67
C THR A 114 -10.74 9.88 -1.56
N LYS A 115 -11.10 8.72 -2.13
CA LYS A 115 -12.43 8.13 -1.93
C LYS A 115 -12.42 7.28 -0.66
N LEU A 116 -13.26 7.63 0.32
CA LEU A 116 -13.31 7.00 1.64
C LEU A 116 -14.66 6.33 1.98
N HIS A 117 -15.58 6.19 1.01
CA HIS A 117 -16.90 5.65 1.32
C HIS A 117 -16.81 4.22 1.87
N GLY A 118 -17.45 3.96 3.01
CA GLY A 118 -17.41 2.69 3.73
C GLY A 118 -16.03 2.32 4.29
N THR A 119 -15.04 3.20 4.28
CA THR A 119 -13.70 2.92 4.83
C THR A 119 -13.77 2.85 6.34
N VAL A 120 -13.18 1.80 6.95
CA VAL A 120 -12.94 1.78 8.40
C VAL A 120 -11.71 2.62 8.68
N MET A 121 -11.86 3.71 9.44
CA MET A 121 -10.81 4.66 9.79
C MET A 121 -9.89 4.12 10.89
N PRO A 122 -8.71 4.74 11.13
CA PRO A 122 -7.77 4.30 12.16
C PRO A 122 -8.36 4.11 13.56
N ASP A 123 -9.33 4.93 13.95
CA ASP A 123 -10.02 4.85 15.24
C ASP A 123 -11.13 3.78 15.28
N GLY A 124 -11.43 3.14 14.14
CA GLY A 124 -12.46 2.13 13.99
C GLY A 124 -13.84 2.67 13.58
N SER A 125 -13.99 3.99 13.42
CA SER A 125 -15.19 4.57 12.82
C SER A 125 -15.30 4.19 11.34
N VAL A 126 -16.51 4.19 10.79
CA VAL A 126 -16.73 4.01 9.35
C VAL A 126 -17.00 5.37 8.73
N HIS A 127 -16.27 5.70 7.66
CA HIS A 127 -16.48 6.93 6.92
C HIS A 127 -17.51 6.69 5.80
N ASP A 128 -18.59 7.46 5.78
CA ASP A 128 -19.61 7.42 4.73
C ASP A 128 -19.23 8.24 3.49
#